data_AF-A0A2U0H2I4-F1
#
_entry.id   AF-A0A2U0H2I4-F1
#
_cell.length_a   1.000
_cell.length_b   1.000
_cell.length_c   1.000
_cell.angle_alpha   90.00
_cell.angle_beta   90.00
_cell.angle_gamma   90.00
#
_symmetry.space_group_name_H-M   'P 1'
#
loop_
_entity.id
_entity.type
_entity.pdbx_description
1 polymer ?
#
loop_
_entity_poly.entity_id
_entity_poly.type
_entity_poly.pdbx_seq_one_letter_code
_entity_poly.pdbx_strand_id
1 'polypeptide(L)'
;MNDESDEEWWTFAIALGEAVTAARESIGLSAAEAAEAAGIATFTYTKLERGESNPGRPANPRLRTLRSVARVLNVPVTSLLLAAESRAQG
;
A
#
# COMPACT_ATOMS: atom_id res chain seq x y z
N MET A 1 -13.56 -21.45 2.62
CA MET A 1 -12.62 -20.32 2.78
C MET A 1 -11.25 -20.94 2.70
N ASN A 2 -10.44 -20.49 1.77
CA ASN A 2 -9.12 -21.05 1.53
C ASN A 2 -8.17 -20.27 2.45
N ASP A 3 -8.01 -20.78 3.67
CA ASP A 3 -7.32 -20.12 4.79
C ASP A 3 -5.89 -19.70 4.40
N GLU A 4 -5.22 -20.55 3.61
CA GLU A 4 -3.88 -20.30 3.05
C GLU A 4 -3.84 -19.08 2.11
N SER A 5 -4.85 -18.87 1.26
CA SER A 5 -4.89 -17.66 0.40
C SER A 5 -5.26 -16.39 1.15
N ASP A 6 -6.00 -16.50 2.27
CA ASP A 6 -6.32 -15.34 3.10
C ASP A 6 -5.09 -14.88 3.90
N GLU A 7 -4.25 -15.81 4.35
CA GLU A 7 -2.95 -15.53 5.00
C GLU A 7 -1.90 -15.01 4.01
N GLU A 8 -1.78 -15.62 2.83
CA GLU A 8 -0.91 -15.13 1.75
C GLU A 8 -1.29 -13.70 1.35
N TRP A 9 -2.59 -13.44 1.18
CA TRP A 9 -3.08 -12.11 0.86
C TRP A 9 -2.81 -11.11 1.99
N TRP A 10 -2.98 -11.53 3.24
CA TRP A 10 -2.67 -10.69 4.39
C TRP A 10 -1.20 -10.28 4.42
N THR A 11 -0.31 -11.25 4.25
CA THR A 11 1.14 -11.05 4.18
C THR A 11 1.50 -10.10 3.05
N PHE A 12 0.93 -10.31 1.87
CA PHE A 12 1.12 -9.42 0.72
C PHE A 12 0.60 -8.00 0.98
N ALA A 13 -0.57 -7.85 1.62
CA ALA A 13 -1.15 -6.53 1.92
C ALA A 13 -0.28 -5.72 2.89
N ILE A 14 0.30 -6.36 3.91
CA ILE A 14 1.28 -5.72 4.81
C ILE A 14 2.51 -5.30 4.00
N ALA A 15 3.10 -6.21 3.23
CA ALA A 15 4.28 -5.95 2.42
C ALA A 15 4.07 -4.79 1.42
N LEU A 16 2.87 -4.69 0.84
CA LEU A 16 2.48 -3.56 -0.01
C LEU A 16 2.42 -2.25 0.76
N GLY A 17 1.85 -2.24 1.96
CA GLY A 17 1.81 -1.07 2.83
C GLY A 17 3.20 -0.57 3.20
N GLU A 18 4.12 -1.47 3.51
CA GLU A 18 5.54 -1.16 3.77
C GLU A 18 6.23 -0.60 2.53
N ALA A 19 5.97 -1.16 1.35
CA ALA A 19 6.52 -0.63 0.09
C ALA A 19 6.03 0.80 -0.20
N VAL A 20 4.75 1.08 0.05
CA VAL A 20 4.17 2.44 -0.06
C VAL A 20 4.82 3.39 0.95
N THR A 21 5.00 2.95 2.19
CA THR A 21 5.63 3.73 3.26
C THR A 21 7.06 4.11 2.90
N ALA A 22 7.87 3.12 2.49
CA ALA A 22 9.26 3.33 2.11
C ALA A 22 9.39 4.28 0.90
N ALA A 23 8.55 4.10 -0.13
CA ALA A 23 8.56 4.98 -1.30
C ALA A 23 8.16 6.41 -0.93
N ARG A 24 7.17 6.61 -0.05
CA ARG A 24 6.79 7.93 0.45
C ARG A 24 7.93 8.61 1.21
N GLU A 25 8.54 7.90 2.14
CA GLU A 25 9.62 8.43 2.97
C GLU A 25 10.86 8.79 2.14
N SER A 26 11.13 8.04 1.07
CA SER A 26 12.24 8.33 0.15
C SER A 26 12.12 9.68 -0.58
N ILE A 27 10.90 10.20 -0.72
CA ILE A 27 10.63 11.52 -1.34
C ILE A 27 10.25 12.60 -0.31
N GLY A 28 10.37 12.29 0.99
CA GLY A 28 10.22 13.26 2.08
C GLY A 28 8.79 13.74 2.36
N LEU A 29 7.75 13.06 1.83
CA LEU A 29 6.36 13.44 2.08
C LEU A 29 5.85 12.84 3.40
N SER A 30 5.04 13.60 4.14
CA SER A 30 4.17 13.06 5.18
C SER A 30 3.00 12.28 4.57
N ALA A 31 2.37 11.40 5.36
CA ALA A 31 1.18 10.67 4.92
C ALA A 31 0.01 11.59 4.54
N ALA A 32 -0.12 12.73 5.22
CA ALA A 32 -1.16 13.72 4.93
C ALA A 32 -0.92 14.39 3.57
N GLU A 33 0.30 14.84 3.29
CA GLU A 33 0.66 15.45 2.00
C GLU A 33 0.50 14.45 0.84
N ALA A 34 0.93 13.20 1.04
CA ALA A 34 0.79 12.17 0.03
C ALA A 34 -0.69 11.82 -0.25
N ALA A 35 -1.53 11.78 0.79
CA ALA A 35 -2.96 11.53 0.65
C ALA A 35 -3.67 12.65 -0.11
N GLU A 36 -3.38 13.91 0.23
CA GLU A 36 -3.91 15.08 -0.45
C GLU A 36 -3.53 15.05 -1.93
N ALA A 37 -2.24 14.86 -2.25
CA ALA A 37 -1.75 14.78 -3.63
C ALA A 37 -2.35 13.59 -4.41
N ALA A 38 -2.68 12.49 -3.72
CA ALA A 38 -3.30 11.31 -4.32
C ALA A 38 -4.82 11.47 -4.51
N GLY A 39 -5.42 12.52 -3.92
CA GLY A 39 -6.86 12.78 -3.95
C GLY A 39 -7.66 11.76 -3.15
N ILE A 40 -7.10 11.27 -2.01
CA ILE A 40 -7.78 10.35 -1.10
C ILE A 40 -7.73 10.88 0.34
N ALA A 41 -8.63 10.40 1.19
CA ALA A 41 -8.59 10.76 2.60
C ALA A 41 -7.30 10.27 3.26
N THR A 42 -6.70 11.10 4.13
CA THR A 42 -5.50 10.74 4.91
C THR A 42 -5.68 9.42 5.66
N PHE A 43 -6.86 9.19 6.24
CA PHE A 43 -7.19 7.92 6.89
C PHE A 43 -7.06 6.71 5.94
N THR A 44 -7.54 6.83 4.70
CA THR A 44 -7.41 5.77 3.68
C THR A 44 -5.96 5.53 3.30
N TYR A 45 -5.16 6.60 3.16
CA TYR A 45 -3.73 6.49 2.86
C TYR A 45 -2.97 5.79 4.01
N THR A 46 -3.16 6.23 5.25
CA THR A 46 -2.51 5.61 6.43
C THR A 46 -2.95 4.16 6.62
N LYS A 47 -4.21 3.82 6.31
CA LYS A 47 -4.69 2.44 6.33
C LYS A 47 -3.98 1.57 5.29
N LEU A 48 -3.83 2.09 4.06
CA LEU A 48 -3.07 1.42 3.01
C LEU A 48 -1.61 1.18 3.43
N GLU A 49 -0.94 2.16 4.04
CA GLU A 49 0.43 2.01 4.55
C GLU A 49 0.57 0.93 5.62
N ARG A 50 -0.48 0.67 6.39
CA ARG A 50 -0.53 -0.42 7.39
C ARG A 50 -0.92 -1.77 6.79
N GLY A 51 -1.17 -1.84 5.48
CA GLY A 51 -1.70 -3.03 4.83
C GLY A 51 -3.12 -3.39 5.26
N GLU A 52 -3.90 -2.43 5.77
CA GLU A 52 -5.26 -2.65 6.26
C GLU A 52 -6.30 -1.88 5.45
N SER A 53 -7.49 -2.45 5.26
CA SER A 53 -8.67 -1.68 4.83
C SER A 53 -9.51 -1.22 6.03
N ASN A 54 -9.55 -2.06 7.07
CA ASN A 54 -10.18 -1.84 8.37
C ASN A 54 -9.38 -2.60 9.43
N PRO A 55 -9.55 -2.32 10.73
CA PRO A 55 -8.93 -3.14 11.78
C PRO A 55 -9.24 -4.62 11.57
N GLY A 56 -8.20 -5.46 11.50
CA GLY A 56 -8.36 -6.90 11.30
C GLY A 56 -8.79 -7.31 9.88
N ARG A 57 -8.69 -6.42 8.88
CA ARG A 57 -8.96 -6.76 7.47
C ARG A 57 -7.83 -6.27 6.57
N PRO A 58 -7.26 -7.14 5.73
CA PRO A 58 -6.17 -6.75 4.87
C PRO A 58 -6.64 -5.70 3.85
N ALA A 59 -5.73 -4.84 3.42
CA ALA A 59 -6.00 -3.86 2.40
C ALA A 59 -6.33 -4.57 1.08
N ASN A 60 -7.36 -4.10 0.39
CA ASN A 60 -7.60 -4.42 -1.01
C ASN A 60 -7.87 -3.11 -1.76
N PRO A 61 -6.80 -2.34 -2.05
CA PRO A 61 -6.96 -1.05 -2.70
C PRO A 61 -7.45 -1.26 -4.14
N ARG A 62 -8.42 -0.45 -4.55
CA ARG A 62 -8.80 -0.38 -5.97
C ARG A 62 -7.57 -0.01 -6.80
N LEU A 63 -7.44 -0.58 -8.00
CA LEU A 63 -6.36 -0.26 -8.93
C LEU A 63 -6.22 1.26 -9.17
N ARG A 64 -7.35 1.99 -9.21
CA ARG A 64 -7.36 3.46 -9.29
C ARG A 64 -6.64 4.12 -8.11
N THR A 65 -6.90 3.66 -6.89
CA THR A 65 -6.24 4.17 -5.68
C THR A 65 -4.75 3.89 -5.72
N LEU A 66 -4.36 2.64 -6.02
CA LEU A 66 -2.96 2.25 -6.10
C LEU A 66 -2.20 3.04 -7.19
N ARG A 67 -2.84 3.26 -8.35
CA ARG A 67 -2.30 4.10 -9.43
C ARG A 67 -2.12 5.56 -9.00
N SER A 68 -3.09 6.14 -8.30
CA SER A 68 -2.99 7.52 -7.80
C SER A 68 -1.84 7.67 -6.81
N VAL A 69 -1.69 6.73 -5.87
CA VAL A 69 -0.59 6.70 -4.90
C VAL A 69 0.75 6.57 -5.61
N ALA A 70 0.92 5.56 -6.47
CA ALA A 70 2.17 5.35 -7.21
C ALA A 70 2.61 6.60 -8.01
N ARG A 71 1.66 7.30 -8.64
CA ARG A 71 1.91 8.56 -9.35
C ARG A 71 2.47 9.65 -8.42
N VAL A 72 1.89 9.82 -7.22
CA VAL A 72 2.38 10.80 -6.23
C VAL A 72 3.77 10.43 -5.73
N LEU A 73 4.00 9.14 -5.53
CA LEU A 73 5.28 8.59 -5.08
C LEU A 73 6.35 8.56 -6.19
N ASN A 74 6.03 9.06 -7.39
CA ASN A 74 6.91 9.08 -8.56
C ASN A 74 7.52 7.70 -8.90
N VAL A 75 6.74 6.64 -8.73
CA VAL A 75 7.13 5.27 -9.07
C VAL A 75 6.07 4.59 -9.94
N PRO A 76 6.46 3.65 -10.82
CA PRO A 76 5.50 2.76 -11.47
C PRO A 76 4.71 1.94 -10.44
N VAL A 77 3.43 1.66 -10.72
CA VAL A 77 2.62 0.74 -9.89
C VAL A 77 3.30 -0.62 -9.75
N THR A 78 3.94 -1.10 -10.81
CA THR A 78 4.69 -2.38 -10.80
C THR A 78 5.82 -2.38 -9.78
N SER A 79 6.47 -1.26 -9.52
CA SER A 79 7.53 -1.19 -8.50
C SER A 79 7.00 -1.46 -7.10
N LEU A 80 5.79 -0.96 -6.77
CA LEU A 80 5.15 -1.24 -5.49
C LEU A 80 4.74 -2.71 -5.36
N LEU A 81 4.22 -3.31 -6.44
CA LEU A 81 3.83 -4.72 -6.45
C LEU A 81 5.05 -5.65 -6.34
N LEU A 82 6.10 -5.41 -7.13
CA LEU A 82 7.34 -6.20 -7.06
C LEU A 82 8.01 -6.09 -5.69
N ALA A 83 8.00 -4.89 -5.11
CA ALA A 83 8.49 -4.65 -3.76
C ALA A 83 7.70 -5.45 -2.70
N ALA A 84 6.38 -5.54 -2.84
CA ALA A 84 5.53 -6.33 -1.97
C ALA A 84 5.80 -7.84 -2.12
N GLU A 85 5.89 -8.34 -3.36
CA GLU A 85 6.21 -9.74 -3.66
C GLU A 85 7.54 -10.17 -3.02
N SER A 86 8.60 -9.37 -3.19
CA SER A 86 9.91 -9.70 -2.63
C SER A 86 9.93 -9.71 -1.10
N ARG A 87 9.06 -8.94 -0.44
CA ARG A 87 8.93 -8.89 1.03
C ARG A 87 8.05 -10.01 1.57
N ALA A 88 7.00 -10.39 0.85
CA ALA A 88 6.09 -11.45 1.26
C ALA A 88 6.71 -12.85 1.15
N GLN A 89 7.78 -13.00 0.36
CA GLN A 89 8.49 -14.27 0.14
C GLN A 89 9.71 -14.49 1.06
N GLY A 90 10.10 -13.50 1.87
CA GLY A 90 11.27 -13.53 2.74
C GLY A 90 10.91 -13.44 4.21
#